data_AF-A0A7C9QXG2-F1
#
_entry.id   AF-A0A7C9QXG2-F1
#
_cell.length_a   1.000
_cell.length_b   1.000
_cell.length_c   1.000
_cell.angle_alpha   90.00
_cell.angle_beta   90.00
_cell.angle_gamma   90.00
#
_symmetry.space_group_name_H-M   'P 1'
#
loop_
_entity.id
_entity.type
_entity.pdbx_description
1 polymer ?
#
loop_
_entity_poly.entity_id
_entity_poly.type
_entity_poly.pdbx_seq_one_letter_code
_entity_poly.pdbx_strand_id
1 'polypeptide(L)'
;MTSACSSGRACHAISNVVLDVATALLREHADKNGMLRLADAERILALIGRGTMSLDGAFKVQQERCQIVHSRPKGNVGARSNPFQRLMVRPFESLLAGDTAVFPRPYLVNYFVFVERALADDHAPIDQDCRAIIQALLVVYGNNLTWDHFYSDPRTLRLLHRALRILVHTLCTQEGTRLWNGLLSRPVAGQPPLPPERIEQVRNLLLETHRGLSAA
;
A
#
# COMPACT_ATOMS: atom_id res chain seq x y z
N MET A 1 -14.82 -8.17 17.46
CA MET A 1 -14.29 -6.80 17.20
C MET A 1 -13.03 -6.62 18.01
N THR A 2 -11.86 -6.57 17.37
CA THR A 2 -10.67 -5.81 17.84
C THR A 2 -9.63 -5.72 16.72
N SER A 3 -9.56 -4.51 16.16
CA SER A 3 -8.38 -3.78 15.70
C SER A 3 -7.32 -4.48 14.84
N ALA A 4 -7.44 -4.29 13.52
CA ALA A 4 -6.34 -4.36 12.57
C ALA A 4 -5.49 -3.08 12.67
N CYS A 5 -4.40 -3.15 13.44
CA CYS A 5 -3.32 -2.16 13.44
C CYS A 5 -2.01 -2.89 13.77
N SER A 6 -1.26 -3.34 12.76
CA SER A 6 0.07 -3.93 13.01
C SER A 6 1.00 -4.00 11.80
N SER A 7 1.17 -2.92 11.04
CA SER A 7 2.29 -2.80 10.10
C SER A 7 3.68 -2.72 10.79
N GLY A 8 3.73 -2.72 12.14
CA GLY A 8 4.97 -2.74 12.93
C GLY A 8 5.17 -3.95 13.87
N ARG A 9 4.24 -4.93 13.95
CA ARG A 9 4.36 -6.03 14.94
C ARG A 9 5.05 -7.31 14.42
N ALA A 10 5.38 -7.40 13.13
CA ALA A 10 5.94 -8.62 12.58
C ALA A 10 7.25 -9.05 13.30
N CYS A 11 8.18 -8.13 13.54
CA CYS A 11 9.44 -8.49 14.22
C CYS A 11 9.27 -8.67 15.75
N HIS A 12 8.22 -8.09 16.36
CA HIS A 12 7.86 -8.34 17.77
C HIS A 12 7.11 -9.66 18.00
N ALA A 13 6.62 -10.31 16.95
CA ALA A 13 5.97 -11.62 17.05
C ALA A 13 6.94 -12.75 17.48
N ILE A 14 8.25 -12.49 17.48
CA ILE A 14 9.25 -13.45 17.96
C ILE A 14 9.15 -13.69 19.46
N SER A 15 8.79 -12.66 20.23
CA SER A 15 8.50 -12.78 21.66
C SER A 15 7.31 -13.71 21.90
N ASN A 16 6.30 -13.70 21.03
CA ASN A 16 5.15 -14.61 21.14
C ASN A 16 5.55 -16.06 20.84
N VAL A 17 6.40 -16.29 19.83
CA VAL A 17 6.91 -17.64 19.53
C VAL A 17 7.72 -18.21 20.70
N VAL A 18 8.57 -17.40 21.32
CA VAL A 18 9.33 -17.81 22.51
C VAL A 18 8.40 -18.09 23.69
N LEU A 19 7.38 -17.25 23.89
CA LEU A 19 6.38 -17.45 24.94
C LEU A 19 5.52 -18.69 24.70
N ASP A 20 5.18 -19.02 23.46
CA ASP A 20 4.41 -20.22 23.11
C ASP A 20 5.22 -21.50 23.39
N VAL A 21 6.51 -21.51 23.01
CA VAL A 21 7.43 -22.61 23.31
C VAL A 21 7.65 -22.74 24.82
N ALA A 22 7.86 -21.63 25.53
CA ALA A 22 7.97 -21.62 26.98
C ALA A 22 6.71 -22.19 27.63
N THR A 23 5.53 -21.73 27.20
CA THR A 23 4.25 -22.18 27.72
C THR A 23 4.03 -23.67 27.47
N ALA A 24 4.41 -24.19 26.29
CA ALA A 24 4.32 -25.61 25.99
C ALA A 24 5.21 -26.46 26.91
N LEU A 25 6.48 -26.07 27.08
CA LEU A 25 7.43 -26.79 27.93
C LEU A 25 7.05 -26.73 29.42
N LEU A 26 6.53 -25.59 29.88
CA LEU A 26 6.00 -25.43 31.23
C LEU A 26 4.79 -26.32 31.47
N ARG A 27 3.88 -26.46 30.49
CA ARG A 27 2.72 -27.36 30.61
C ARG A 27 3.11 -28.83 30.62
N GLU A 28 4.14 -29.20 29.86
CA GLU A 28 4.64 -30.59 29.81
C GLU A 28 5.29 -31.02 31.13
N HIS A 29 5.92 -30.07 31.84
CA HIS A 29 6.60 -30.33 33.12
C HIS A 29 5.74 -30.01 34.35
N ALA A 30 4.52 -29.48 34.16
CA ALA A 30 3.60 -29.24 35.26
C ALA A 30 3.03 -30.56 35.77
N ASP A 31 2.81 -30.64 37.09
CA ASP A 31 2.16 -31.80 37.67
C ASP A 31 0.67 -31.88 37.30
N LYS A 32 -0.01 -32.93 37.76
CA LYS A 32 -1.45 -33.15 37.48
C LYS A 32 -2.37 -32.03 37.98
N ASN A 33 -1.88 -31.15 38.86
CA ASN A 33 -2.60 -30.00 39.40
C ASN A 33 -2.18 -28.68 38.72
N GLY A 34 -1.31 -28.73 37.71
CA GLY A 34 -0.78 -27.55 37.03
C GLY A 34 0.31 -26.81 37.80
N MET A 35 0.88 -27.42 38.85
CA MET A 35 1.94 -26.81 39.65
C MET A 35 3.31 -27.17 39.09
N LEU A 36 4.22 -26.20 39.09
CA LEU A 36 5.58 -26.36 38.62
C LEU A 36 6.56 -25.95 39.71
N ARG A 37 7.61 -26.74 39.94
CA ARG A 37 8.66 -26.37 40.91
C ARG A 37 9.52 -25.27 40.31
N LEU A 38 9.94 -24.31 41.14
CA LEU A 38 10.77 -23.19 40.71
C LEU A 38 12.05 -23.65 40.00
N ALA A 39 12.70 -24.70 40.51
CA ALA A 39 13.90 -25.29 39.91
C ALA A 39 13.67 -25.82 38.49
N ASP A 40 12.46 -26.29 38.18
CA ASP A 40 12.10 -26.79 36.84
C ASP A 40 11.79 -25.62 35.90
N ALA A 41 11.14 -24.55 36.40
CA ALA A 41 10.96 -23.30 35.64
C ALA A 41 12.31 -22.68 35.26
N GLU A 42 13.23 -22.57 36.21
CA GLU A 42 14.57 -22.03 35.99
C GLU A 42 15.36 -22.86 34.97
N ARG A 43 15.23 -24.19 35.02
CA ARG A 43 15.88 -25.09 34.05
C ARG A 43 15.29 -24.91 32.64
N ILE A 44 13.98 -24.79 32.52
CA ILE A 44 13.28 -24.56 31.24
C ILE A 44 13.67 -23.20 30.65
N LEU A 45 13.68 -22.14 31.47
CA LEU A 45 14.12 -20.81 31.03
C LEU A 45 15.60 -20.80 30.63
N ALA A 46 16.45 -21.52 31.34
CA ALA A 46 17.86 -21.66 30.99
C ALA A 46 18.08 -22.46 29.69
N LEU A 47 17.19 -23.41 29.36
CA LEU A 47 17.21 -24.14 28.08
C LEU A 47 16.79 -23.24 26.92
N ILE A 48 15.75 -22.43 27.10
CA ILE A 48 15.30 -21.44 26.11
C ILE A 48 16.38 -20.37 25.88
N GLY A 49 17.02 -19.89 26.96
CA GLY A 49 18.08 -18.89 26.89
C GLY A 49 19.37 -19.37 26.21
N ARG A 50 19.62 -20.69 26.18
CA ARG A 50 20.79 -21.28 25.48
C ARG A 50 20.55 -21.55 23.99
N GLY A 51 19.30 -21.41 23.52
CA GLY A 51 18.90 -21.80 22.17
C GLY A 51 18.69 -23.31 22.04
N THR A 52 17.55 -23.70 21.49
CA THR A 52 17.24 -25.08 21.15
C THR A 52 17.08 -25.20 19.63
N MET A 53 17.33 -26.38 19.06
CA MET A 53 17.16 -26.60 17.62
C MET A 53 15.75 -26.29 17.09
N SER A 54 14.72 -26.44 17.94
CA SER A 54 13.34 -26.07 17.61
C SER A 54 13.11 -24.56 17.58
N LEU A 55 13.82 -23.81 18.44
CA LEU A 55 13.83 -22.35 18.40
C LEU A 55 14.60 -21.86 17.18
N ASP A 56 15.74 -22.47 16.82
CA ASP A 56 16.56 -22.05 15.67
C ASP A 56 15.79 -22.07 14.35
N GLY A 57 14.97 -23.11 14.10
CA GLY A 57 14.11 -23.17 12.92
C GLY A 57 13.06 -22.06 12.88
N ALA A 58 12.43 -21.78 14.03
CA ALA A 58 11.43 -20.71 14.14
C ALA A 58 12.07 -19.31 14.05
N PHE A 59 13.26 -19.13 14.65
CA PHE A 59 14.08 -17.93 14.53
C PHE A 59 14.48 -17.69 13.08
N LYS A 60 14.91 -18.71 12.34
CA LYS A 60 15.30 -18.59 10.94
C LYS A 60 14.14 -18.15 10.05
N VAL A 61 12.98 -18.81 10.15
CA VAL A 61 11.77 -18.44 9.38
C VAL A 61 11.32 -17.02 9.72
N GLN A 62 11.39 -16.64 11.00
CA GLN A 62 11.00 -15.29 11.41
C GLN A 62 12.02 -14.23 11.03
N GLN A 63 13.32 -14.57 11.06
CA GLN A 63 14.41 -13.73 10.59
C GLN A 63 14.28 -13.50 9.09
N GLU A 64 13.99 -14.53 8.28
CA GLU A 64 13.73 -14.40 6.84
C GLU A 64 12.53 -13.48 6.58
N ARG A 65 11.43 -13.64 7.32
CA ARG A 65 10.25 -12.75 7.23
C ARG A 65 10.57 -11.31 7.63
N CYS A 66 11.28 -11.11 8.74
CA CYS A 66 11.67 -9.79 9.22
C CYS A 66 12.71 -9.16 8.27
N GLN A 67 13.62 -9.96 7.70
CA GLN A 67 14.54 -9.53 6.64
C GLN A 67 13.81 -9.13 5.38
N ILE A 68 12.76 -9.82 4.94
CA ILE A 68 11.91 -9.39 3.80
C ILE A 68 11.21 -8.05 4.09
N VAL A 69 10.82 -7.81 5.35
CA VAL A 69 10.20 -6.55 5.78
C VAL A 69 11.24 -5.43 5.94
N HIS A 70 12.48 -5.75 6.35
CA HIS A 70 13.56 -4.80 6.58
C HIS A 70 14.51 -4.60 5.40
N SER A 71 14.51 -5.48 4.41
CA SER A 71 15.15 -5.32 3.10
C SER A 71 14.37 -4.38 2.19
N ARG A 72 13.13 -4.01 2.59
CA ARG A 72 12.43 -2.86 2.03
C ARG A 72 13.22 -1.60 2.41
N PRO A 73 13.67 -0.77 1.45
CA PRO A 73 14.58 0.33 1.71
C PRO A 73 14.00 1.32 2.74
N LYS A 74 14.65 1.45 3.91
CA LYS A 74 14.29 2.38 5.00
C LYS A 74 14.86 3.78 4.77
N GLY A 75 14.59 4.36 3.61
CA GLY A 75 14.70 5.80 3.36
C GLY A 75 13.33 6.33 2.89
N ASN A 76 13.25 7.56 2.39
CA ASN A 76 12.06 8.15 1.73
C ASN A 76 11.46 7.34 0.55
N VAL A 77 11.89 6.09 0.36
CA VAL A 77 11.49 5.13 -0.67
C VAL A 77 10.08 4.58 -0.44
N GLY A 78 9.59 4.49 0.80
CA GLY A 78 8.19 4.15 1.08
C GLY A 78 7.19 5.20 0.57
N ALA A 79 7.62 6.45 0.43
CA ALA A 79 6.86 7.52 -0.22
C ALA A 79 7.06 7.56 -1.75
N ARG A 80 7.95 6.70 -2.30
CA ARG A 80 8.27 6.54 -3.73
C ARG A 80 7.80 5.19 -4.29
N SER A 81 7.10 4.40 -3.49
CA SER A 81 6.43 3.19 -3.96
C SER A 81 5.16 3.58 -4.70
N ASN A 82 5.01 3.10 -5.93
CA ASN A 82 3.84 3.27 -6.79
C ASN A 82 3.77 4.59 -7.60
N PRO A 83 4.73 4.83 -8.52
CA PRO A 83 4.74 6.03 -9.36
C PRO A 83 3.53 6.13 -10.28
N PHE A 84 2.96 5.01 -10.70
CA PHE A 84 1.72 4.98 -11.47
C PHE A 84 0.54 5.57 -10.69
N GLN A 85 0.26 5.08 -9.48
CA GLN A 85 -0.83 5.64 -8.66
C GLN A 85 -0.63 7.13 -8.38
N ARG A 86 0.63 7.54 -8.16
CA ARG A 86 0.99 8.94 -7.97
C ARG A 86 0.72 9.78 -9.22
N LEU A 87 1.07 9.27 -10.39
CA LEU A 87 0.78 9.89 -11.68
C LEU A 87 -0.72 10.07 -11.91
N MET A 88 -1.51 9.03 -11.64
CA MET A 88 -2.95 9.03 -11.89
C MET A 88 -3.74 9.94 -10.94
N VAL A 89 -3.22 10.20 -9.74
CA VAL A 89 -3.82 11.15 -8.78
C VAL A 89 -3.48 12.60 -9.12
N ARG A 90 -2.38 12.84 -9.83
CA ARG A 90 -1.88 14.19 -10.11
C ARG A 90 -2.94 15.17 -10.64
N PRO A 91 -3.85 14.79 -11.56
CA PRO A 91 -4.87 15.70 -12.08
C PRO A 91 -5.76 16.34 -11.01
N PHE A 92 -6.06 15.61 -9.92
CA PHE A 92 -7.00 16.03 -8.88
C PHE A 92 -6.39 16.05 -7.48
N GLU A 93 -5.06 16.11 -7.38
CA GLU A 93 -4.35 16.09 -6.10
C GLU A 93 -4.83 17.21 -5.14
N SER A 94 -5.19 18.37 -5.68
CA SER A 94 -5.75 19.49 -4.91
C SER A 94 -7.07 19.16 -4.21
N LEU A 95 -7.87 18.23 -4.77
CA LEU A 95 -9.15 17.81 -4.20
C LEU A 95 -8.99 16.85 -3.01
N LEU A 96 -7.78 16.34 -2.77
CA LEU A 96 -7.46 15.38 -1.70
C LEU A 96 -7.02 16.05 -0.39
N ALA A 97 -6.79 17.36 -0.39
CA ALA A 97 -6.20 18.09 0.72
C ALA A 97 -7.25 18.72 1.64
N GLY A 98 -6.94 18.78 2.93
CA GLY A 98 -7.75 19.43 3.96
C GLY A 98 -8.83 18.54 4.60
N ASP A 99 -9.37 19.03 5.73
CA ASP A 99 -10.40 18.32 6.51
C ASP A 99 -11.75 18.24 5.77
N THR A 100 -11.97 19.13 4.81
CA THR A 100 -13.16 19.21 3.95
C THR A 100 -12.87 18.77 2.51
N ALA A 101 -11.89 17.88 2.31
CA ALA A 101 -11.50 17.38 1.00
C ALA A 101 -12.72 16.98 0.15
N VAL A 102 -12.79 17.50 -1.08
CA VAL A 102 -13.81 17.16 -2.06
C VAL A 102 -13.76 15.66 -2.35
N PHE A 103 -12.56 15.10 -2.47
CA PHE A 103 -12.37 13.67 -2.67
C PHE A 103 -11.51 13.10 -1.52
N PRO A 104 -12.12 12.61 -0.43
CA PRO A 104 -11.36 12.08 0.69
C PRO A 104 -10.52 10.87 0.28
N ARG A 105 -9.28 10.81 0.76
CA ARG A 105 -8.30 9.76 0.42
C ARG A 105 -8.81 8.31 0.55
N PRO A 106 -9.70 7.94 1.49
CA PRO A 106 -10.26 6.59 1.51
C PRO A 106 -10.92 6.17 0.19
N TYR A 107 -11.52 7.10 -0.55
CA TYR A 107 -12.17 6.83 -1.84
C TYR A 107 -11.20 6.53 -3.00
N LEU A 108 -9.91 6.76 -2.82
CA LEU A 108 -8.89 6.43 -3.83
C LEU A 108 -8.90 4.94 -4.19
N VAL A 109 -9.29 4.05 -3.27
CA VAL A 109 -9.41 2.61 -3.58
C VAL A 109 -10.44 2.36 -4.69
N ASN A 110 -11.60 2.99 -4.63
CA ASN A 110 -12.64 2.85 -5.64
C ASN A 110 -12.23 3.49 -6.97
N TYR A 111 -11.53 4.63 -6.90
CA TYR A 111 -10.95 5.28 -8.06
C TYR A 111 -9.93 4.37 -8.76
N PHE A 112 -9.01 3.74 -8.02
CA PHE A 112 -8.03 2.85 -8.64
C PHE A 112 -8.64 1.57 -9.20
N VAL A 113 -9.70 1.04 -8.59
CA VAL A 113 -10.48 -0.05 -9.21
C VAL A 113 -11.07 0.38 -10.56
N PHE A 114 -11.55 1.63 -10.68
CA PHE A 114 -12.00 2.14 -11.98
C PHE A 114 -10.83 2.25 -12.96
N VAL A 115 -9.70 2.83 -12.55
CA VAL A 115 -8.52 3.01 -13.40
C VAL A 115 -8.01 1.67 -13.92
N GLU A 116 -7.87 0.68 -13.06
CA GLU A 116 -7.43 -0.67 -13.43
C GLU A 116 -8.36 -1.31 -14.46
N ARG A 117 -9.69 -1.19 -14.28
CA ARG A 117 -10.68 -1.70 -15.23
C ARG A 117 -10.67 -0.96 -16.56
N ALA A 118 -10.54 0.36 -16.51
CA ALA A 118 -10.56 1.20 -17.70
C ALA A 118 -9.29 1.06 -18.55
N LEU A 119 -8.14 0.85 -17.91
CA LEU A 119 -6.87 0.62 -18.61
C LEU A 119 -6.71 -0.83 -19.06
N ALA A 120 -7.24 -1.81 -18.32
CA ALA A 120 -7.13 -3.23 -18.64
C ALA A 120 -5.71 -3.63 -19.06
N ASP A 121 -5.51 -4.05 -20.31
CA ASP A 121 -4.22 -4.50 -20.85
C ASP A 121 -3.16 -3.38 -20.92
N ASP A 122 -3.57 -2.12 -20.97
CA ASP A 122 -2.66 -0.96 -20.96
C ASP A 122 -2.12 -0.64 -19.55
N HIS A 123 -2.71 -1.19 -18.49
CA HIS A 123 -2.29 -0.86 -17.12
C HIS A 123 -0.84 -1.28 -16.84
N ALA A 124 -0.49 -2.54 -17.10
CA ALA A 124 0.83 -3.08 -16.78
C ALA A 124 1.97 -2.39 -17.57
N PRO A 125 1.84 -2.15 -18.90
CA PRO A 125 2.82 -1.38 -19.65
C PRO A 125 3.02 0.04 -19.10
N ILE A 126 1.94 0.76 -18.76
CA ILE A 126 2.04 2.12 -18.24
C ILE A 126 2.69 2.16 -16.85
N ASP A 127 2.38 1.22 -15.96
CA ASP A 127 3.06 1.12 -14.65
C ASP A 127 4.55 0.80 -14.81
N GLN A 128 4.89 -0.11 -15.73
CA GLN A 128 6.28 -0.43 -16.05
C GLN A 128 7.05 0.80 -16.55
N ASP A 129 6.45 1.58 -17.46
CA ASP A 129 7.05 2.80 -17.98
C ASP A 129 7.24 3.86 -16.87
N CYS A 130 6.26 4.01 -15.97
CA CYS A 130 6.38 4.90 -14.81
C CYS A 130 7.58 4.51 -13.92
N ARG A 131 7.76 3.20 -13.68
CA ARG A 131 8.90 2.70 -12.90
C ARG A 131 10.22 2.92 -13.63
N ALA A 132 10.27 2.71 -14.94
CA ALA A 132 11.46 2.94 -15.76
C ALA A 132 11.90 4.41 -15.70
N ILE A 133 10.95 5.36 -15.74
CA ILE A 133 11.25 6.79 -15.59
C ILE A 133 11.84 7.07 -14.21
N ILE A 134 11.23 6.58 -13.13
CA ILE A 134 11.78 6.77 -11.77
C ILE A 134 13.19 6.22 -11.66
N GLN A 135 13.47 5.04 -12.22
CA GLN A 135 14.82 4.47 -12.20
C GLN A 135 15.83 5.35 -12.96
N ALA A 136 15.44 5.86 -14.13
CA ALA A 136 16.28 6.79 -14.89
C ALA A 136 16.53 8.09 -14.10
N LEU A 137 15.50 8.64 -13.44
CA LEU A 137 15.64 9.85 -12.62
C LEU A 137 16.47 9.60 -11.35
N LEU A 138 16.45 8.40 -10.77
CA LEU A 138 17.32 8.03 -9.66
C LEU A 138 18.80 8.04 -10.06
N VAL A 139 19.14 7.66 -11.29
CA VAL A 139 20.52 7.74 -11.79
C VAL A 139 21.01 9.20 -11.87
N VAL A 140 20.11 10.13 -12.24
CA VAL A 140 20.45 11.55 -12.42
C VAL A 140 20.46 12.31 -11.08
N TYR A 141 19.42 12.13 -10.26
CA TYR A 141 19.18 12.95 -9.07
C TYR A 141 19.55 12.23 -7.76
N GLY A 142 19.80 10.92 -7.79
CA GLY A 142 20.15 10.13 -6.61
C GLY A 142 19.17 10.34 -5.45
N ASN A 143 19.70 10.73 -4.29
CA ASN A 143 18.91 10.97 -3.10
C ASN A 143 18.02 12.23 -3.19
N ASN A 144 18.35 13.17 -4.07
CA ASN A 144 17.62 14.44 -4.26
C ASN A 144 16.39 14.30 -5.16
N LEU A 145 16.07 13.09 -5.63
CA LEU A 145 14.85 12.85 -6.41
C LEU A 145 13.60 13.25 -5.62
N THR A 146 12.79 14.13 -6.21
CA THR A 146 11.46 14.53 -5.72
C THR A 146 10.39 14.17 -6.74
N TRP A 147 9.11 14.25 -6.34
CA TRP A 147 8.00 14.06 -7.26
C TRP A 147 7.92 15.16 -8.33
N ASP A 148 8.42 16.36 -8.06
CA ASP A 148 8.45 17.44 -9.06
C ASP A 148 9.35 17.07 -10.24
N HIS A 149 10.53 16.48 -9.98
CA HIS A 149 11.39 15.95 -11.04
C HIS A 149 10.66 14.91 -11.90
N PHE A 150 9.87 14.03 -11.28
CA PHE A 150 9.07 13.04 -12.00
C PHE A 150 7.98 13.71 -12.85
N TYR A 151 7.23 14.67 -12.31
CA TYR A 151 6.16 15.36 -13.02
C TYR A 151 6.66 16.30 -14.13
N SER A 152 7.87 16.84 -13.97
CA SER A 152 8.52 17.69 -14.97
C SER A 152 9.19 16.89 -16.09
N ASP A 153 9.33 15.57 -15.96
CA ASP A 153 9.88 14.73 -17.04
C ASP A 153 8.88 14.65 -18.21
N PRO A 154 9.28 15.00 -19.45
CA PRO A 154 8.39 14.95 -20.61
C PRO A 154 7.81 13.56 -20.88
N ARG A 155 8.51 12.48 -20.51
CA ARG A 155 8.02 11.10 -20.64
C ARG A 155 6.84 10.86 -19.70
N THR A 156 6.89 11.39 -18.48
CA THR A 156 5.81 11.28 -17.49
C THR A 156 4.55 11.97 -17.98
N LEU A 157 4.67 13.17 -18.56
CA LEU A 157 3.53 13.89 -19.14
C LEU A 157 2.89 13.12 -20.29
N ARG A 158 3.69 12.49 -21.17
CA ARG A 158 3.17 11.62 -22.24
C ARG A 158 2.44 10.39 -21.71
N LEU A 159 2.95 9.76 -20.65
CA LEU A 159 2.27 8.63 -20.00
C LEU A 159 0.93 9.06 -19.38
N LEU A 160 0.91 10.21 -18.69
CA LEU A 160 -0.32 10.76 -18.14
C LEU A 160 -1.34 11.02 -19.24
N HIS A 161 -0.92 11.65 -20.34
CA HIS A 161 -1.81 11.92 -21.48
C HIS A 161 -2.36 10.64 -22.10
N ARG A 162 -1.52 9.62 -22.31
CA ARG A 162 -1.94 8.30 -22.80
C ARG A 162 -2.97 7.67 -21.88
N ALA A 163 -2.71 7.61 -20.57
CA ALA A 163 -3.62 7.02 -19.60
C ALA A 163 -4.95 7.78 -19.53
N LEU A 164 -4.90 9.12 -19.46
CA LEU A 164 -6.09 9.97 -19.44
C LEU A 164 -6.93 9.83 -20.71
N ARG A 165 -6.31 9.69 -21.88
CA ARG A 165 -7.05 9.45 -23.12
C ARG A 165 -7.91 8.19 -23.04
N ILE A 166 -7.37 7.10 -22.49
CA ILE A 166 -8.10 5.85 -22.30
C ILE A 166 -9.22 6.04 -21.26
N LEU A 167 -8.90 6.64 -20.11
CA LEU A 167 -9.90 6.89 -19.07
C LEU A 167 -11.06 7.77 -19.57
N VAL A 168 -10.75 8.85 -20.29
CA VAL A 168 -11.75 9.77 -20.84
C VAL A 168 -12.60 9.07 -21.90
N HIS A 169 -11.98 8.29 -22.79
CA HIS A 169 -12.73 7.48 -23.74
C HIS A 169 -13.74 6.56 -23.02
N THR A 170 -13.31 5.86 -21.98
CA THR A 170 -14.18 5.02 -21.15
C THR A 170 -15.28 5.85 -20.46
N LEU A 171 -14.95 6.99 -19.86
CA LEU A 171 -15.91 7.89 -19.20
C LEU A 171 -16.94 8.55 -20.14
N CYS A 172 -16.66 8.58 -21.44
CA CYS A 172 -17.60 9.05 -22.46
C CYS A 172 -18.59 7.96 -22.90
N THR A 173 -18.35 6.70 -22.55
CA THR A 173 -19.31 5.61 -22.81
C THR A 173 -20.38 5.54 -21.72
N GLN A 174 -21.57 5.02 -22.07
CA GLN A 174 -22.64 4.79 -21.10
C GLN A 174 -22.23 3.76 -20.03
N GLU A 175 -21.56 2.69 -20.44
CA GLU A 175 -21.07 1.64 -19.55
C GLU A 175 -20.01 2.17 -18.59
N GLY A 176 -19.00 2.89 -19.10
CA GLY A 176 -17.95 3.48 -18.27
C GLY A 176 -18.49 4.54 -17.30
N THR A 177 -19.48 5.34 -17.70
CA THR A 177 -20.17 6.27 -16.78
C THR A 177 -20.90 5.53 -15.67
N ARG A 178 -21.61 4.44 -15.99
CA ARG A 178 -22.27 3.59 -14.98
C ARG A 178 -21.25 2.95 -14.04
N LEU A 179 -20.14 2.46 -14.58
CA LEU A 179 -19.05 1.87 -13.79
C LEU A 179 -18.43 2.91 -12.83
N TRP A 180 -18.11 4.11 -13.33
CA TRP A 180 -17.58 5.22 -12.55
C TRP A 180 -18.48 5.58 -11.37
N ASN A 181 -19.76 5.87 -11.66
CA ASN A 181 -20.73 6.22 -10.63
C ASN A 181 -20.95 5.06 -9.65
N GLY A 182 -21.06 3.82 -10.15
CA GLY A 182 -21.28 2.62 -9.35
C GLY A 182 -20.09 2.23 -8.46
N LEU A 183 -18.87 2.66 -8.79
CA LEU A 183 -17.69 2.48 -7.95
C LEU A 183 -17.54 3.61 -6.93
N LEU A 184 -17.63 4.87 -7.36
CA LEU A 184 -17.37 6.01 -6.47
C LEU A 184 -18.51 6.31 -5.48
N SER A 185 -19.73 5.83 -5.75
CA SER A 185 -20.84 5.89 -4.78
C SER A 185 -20.76 4.83 -3.68
N ARG A 186 -19.80 3.90 -3.73
CA ARG A 186 -19.68 2.85 -2.68
C ARG A 186 -19.06 3.44 -1.42
N PRO A 187 -19.59 3.15 -0.23
CA PRO A 187 -18.97 3.57 1.03
C PRO A 187 -17.60 2.92 1.20
N VAL A 188 -16.66 3.61 1.85
CA VAL A 188 -15.30 3.09 2.12
C VAL A 188 -14.90 3.37 3.57
N ALA A 189 -14.37 2.35 4.26
CA ALA A 189 -13.73 2.49 5.57
C ALA A 189 -14.57 3.30 6.61
N GLY A 190 -15.88 3.06 6.66
CA GLY A 190 -16.79 3.75 7.57
C GLY A 190 -17.24 5.15 7.12
N GLN A 191 -16.85 5.60 5.92
CA GLN A 191 -17.33 6.84 5.31
C GLN A 191 -18.64 6.59 4.54
N PRO A 192 -19.62 7.52 4.59
CA PRO A 192 -20.84 7.43 3.79
C PRO A 192 -20.53 7.69 2.30
N PRO A 193 -21.33 7.15 1.36
CA PRO A 193 -21.19 7.36 -0.08
C PRO A 193 -20.82 8.80 -0.46
N LEU A 194 -19.95 8.95 -1.47
CA LEU A 194 -19.67 10.28 -2.01
C LEU A 194 -20.93 10.89 -2.64
N PRO A 195 -21.24 12.16 -2.32
CA PRO A 195 -22.28 12.91 -3.01
C PRO A 195 -22.05 12.95 -4.53
N PRO A 196 -23.10 12.85 -5.36
CA PRO A 196 -22.98 12.86 -6.82
C PRO A 196 -22.22 14.08 -7.36
N GLU A 197 -22.36 15.24 -6.73
CA GLU A 197 -21.71 16.49 -7.15
C GLU A 197 -20.19 16.39 -7.04
N ARG A 198 -19.69 15.72 -5.99
CA ARG A 198 -18.26 15.51 -5.77
C ARG A 198 -17.68 14.48 -6.75
N ILE A 199 -18.46 13.44 -7.06
CA ILE A 199 -18.11 12.44 -8.08
C ILE A 199 -17.97 13.11 -9.45
N GLU A 200 -18.91 13.97 -9.82
CA GLU A 200 -18.89 14.70 -11.07
C GLU A 200 -17.75 15.73 -11.11
N GLN A 201 -17.43 16.38 -9.99
CA GLN A 201 -16.30 17.30 -9.91
C GLN A 201 -14.96 16.61 -10.22
N VAL A 202 -14.71 15.42 -9.68
CA VAL A 202 -13.49 14.65 -10.01
C VAL A 202 -13.49 14.25 -11.49
N ARG A 203 -14.64 13.83 -12.02
CA ARG A 203 -14.78 13.48 -13.44
C ARG A 203 -14.47 14.67 -14.35
N ASN A 204 -15.03 15.84 -14.07
CA ASN A 204 -14.80 17.05 -14.85
C ASN A 204 -13.32 17.45 -14.85
N LEU A 205 -12.64 17.33 -13.72
CA LEU A 205 -11.22 17.67 -13.65
C LEU A 205 -10.34 16.72 -14.47
N LEU A 206 -10.69 15.43 -14.55
CA LEU A 206 -10.02 14.48 -15.46
C LEU A 206 -10.24 14.85 -16.92
N LEU A 207 -11.47 15.23 -17.30
CA LEU A 207 -11.80 15.68 -18.66
C LEU A 207 -11.05 16.97 -19.03
N GLU A 208 -11.04 17.95 -18.13
CA GLU A 208 -10.34 19.22 -18.31
C GLU A 208 -8.83 19.03 -18.43
N THR A 209 -8.24 18.20 -17.57
CA THR A 209 -6.81 17.88 -17.63
C THR A 209 -6.45 17.23 -18.96
N HIS A 210 -7.27 16.29 -19.45
CA HIS A 210 -7.05 15.68 -20.75
C HIS A 210 -7.14 16.68 -21.91
N ARG A 211 -8.13 17.60 -21.87
CA ARG A 211 -8.26 18.68 -22.87
C ARG A 211 -7.03 19.59 -22.86
N GLY A 212 -6.58 20.02 -21.68
CA GLY A 212 -5.39 20.86 -21.53
C GLY A 212 -4.13 20.20 -22.10
N LEU A 213 -3.92 18.91 -21.81
CA LEU A 213 -2.79 18.15 -22.36
C LEU A 213 -2.88 17.87 -23.86
N SER A 214 -4.07 17.91 -24.44
CA SER A 214 -4.26 17.69 -25.89
C SER A 214 -4.12 18.98 -26.70
N ALA A 215 -4.15 20.14 -26.05
CA ALA A 215 -3.99 21.45 -26.68
C ALA A 215 -2.56 22.00 -26.59
N ALA A 216 -1.69 21.36 -25.79
CA ALA A 216 -0.27 21.69 -25.60
C ALA A 216 0.61 20.86 -26.54
#